data_AF-A0A9N9P2X1-F1
#
_entry.id   AF-A0A9N9P2X1-F1
#
_cell.length_a   1.000
_cell.length_b   1.000
_cell.length_c   1.000
_cell.angle_alpha   90.00
_cell.angle_beta   90.00
_cell.angle_gamma   90.00
#
_symmetry.space_group_name_H-M   'P 1'
#
loop_
_entity.id
_entity.type
_entity.pdbx_description
1 polymer ?
#
loop_
_entity_poly.entity_id
_entity_poly.type
_entity_poly.pdbx_seq_one_letter_code
_entity_poly.pdbx_strand_id
1 'polypeptide(L)'
;FGYLLSIQKQYADAITSFHKALAIDGNHVPTLIHLARTYIETDNIDIAEGLLESVTKGSGWDCAEAWLYLGKICQNTNRVKRAKDCLWYALDLEESSPVRPFSILPACL
;
A
#
# COMPACT_ATOMS: atom_id res chain seq x y z
N PHE A 1 -10.54 -12.22 4.15
CA PHE A 1 -11.90 -11.66 4.24
C PHE A 1 -11.95 -10.16 3.94
N GLY A 2 -11.09 -9.31 4.55
CA GLY A 2 -11.13 -7.85 4.32
C GLY A 2 -11.10 -7.40 2.85
N TYR A 3 -10.27 -8.03 2.00
CA TYR A 3 -10.21 -7.70 0.57
C TYR A 3 -11.53 -7.92 -0.17
N LEU A 4 -12.23 -9.03 0.10
CA LEU A 4 -13.53 -9.32 -0.53
C LEU A 4 -14.59 -8.30 -0.13
N LEU A 5 -14.59 -7.88 1.15
CA LEU A 5 -15.51 -6.88 1.67
C LEU A 5 -15.27 -5.50 1.02
N SER A 6 -14.01 -5.15 0.77
CA SER A 6 -13.64 -3.93 0.03
C SER A 6 -14.22 -3.93 -1.39
N ILE A 7 -14.16 -5.07 -2.10
CA ILE A 7 -14.78 -5.21 -3.43
C ILE A 7 -16.30 -5.09 -3.35
N GLN A 8 -16.92 -5.60 -2.28
CA GLN A 8 -18.35 -5.49 -2.02
C GLN A 8 -18.78 -4.09 -1.53
N LYS A 9 -17.86 -3.12 -1.47
CA LYS A 9 -18.07 -1.75 -0.98
C LYS A 9 -18.51 -1.66 0.49
N GLN A 10 -18.31 -2.73 1.26
CA GLN A 10 -18.54 -2.75 2.70
C GLN A 10 -17.28 -2.26 3.41
N TYR A 11 -17.01 -0.95 3.30
CA TYR A 11 -15.74 -0.37 3.76
C TYR A 11 -15.55 -0.44 5.28
N ALA A 12 -16.62 -0.26 6.08
CA ALA A 12 -16.55 -0.34 7.54
C ALA A 12 -16.13 -1.74 8.05
N ASP A 13 -16.74 -2.79 7.48
CA ASP A 13 -16.42 -4.18 7.82
C ASP A 13 -15.04 -4.58 7.28
N ALA A 14 -14.65 -4.06 6.12
CA ALA A 14 -13.32 -4.25 5.56
C ALA A 14 -12.24 -3.66 6.48
N ILE A 15 -12.41 -2.40 6.93
CA ILE A 15 -11.50 -1.73 7.87
C ILE A 15 -11.37 -2.55 9.16
N THR A 16 -12.49 -2.97 9.74
CA THR A 16 -12.49 -3.80 10.95
C THR A 16 -11.74 -5.13 10.74
N SER A 17 -11.93 -5.75 9.58
CA SER A 17 -11.25 -7.00 9.21
C SER A 17 -9.74 -6.80 9.02
N PHE A 18 -9.32 -5.68 8.42
CA PHE A 18 -7.90 -5.36 8.25
C PHE A 18 -7.24 -5.03 9.59
N HIS A 19 -7.89 -4.31 10.51
CA HIS A 19 -7.37 -4.10 11.85
C HIS A 19 -7.17 -5.42 12.62
N LYS A 20 -8.10 -6.37 12.47
CA LYS A 20 -7.92 -7.71 13.04
C LYS A 20 -6.72 -8.44 12.46
N ALA A 21 -6.44 -8.27 11.16
CA ALA A 21 -5.25 -8.85 10.53
C ALA A 21 -3.95 -8.18 11.03
N LEU A 22 -3.96 -6.85 11.18
CA LEU A 22 -2.82 -6.10 11.74
C LEU A 22 -2.56 -6.41 13.22
N ALA A 23 -3.57 -6.87 13.96
CA ALA A 23 -3.37 -7.34 15.34
C ALA A 23 -2.56 -8.65 15.40
N ILE A 24 -2.50 -9.42 14.31
CA ILE A 24 -1.69 -10.64 14.19
C ILE A 24 -0.28 -10.28 13.69
N ASP A 25 -0.21 -9.54 12.59
CA ASP A 25 1.04 -9.02 12.02
C ASP A 25 0.90 -7.51 11.77
N GLY A 26 1.48 -6.72 12.69
CA GLY A 26 1.41 -5.27 12.66
C GLY A 26 2.14 -4.63 11.48
N ASN A 27 3.01 -5.38 10.79
CA ASN A 27 3.83 -4.86 9.70
C ASN A 27 3.52 -5.52 8.35
N HIS A 28 2.35 -6.14 8.23
CA HIS A 28 1.96 -6.83 7.01
C HIS A 28 1.62 -5.84 5.87
N VAL A 29 2.61 -5.59 5.00
CA VAL A 29 2.55 -4.61 3.90
C VAL A 29 1.29 -4.71 3.03
N PRO A 30 0.86 -5.89 2.53
CA PRO A 30 -0.34 -6.00 1.71
C PRO A 30 -1.62 -5.54 2.41
N THR A 31 -1.76 -5.86 3.72
CA THR A 31 -2.92 -5.41 4.50
C THR A 31 -2.90 -3.91 4.72
N LEU A 32 -1.73 -3.32 4.99
CA LEU A 32 -1.58 -1.87 5.11
C LEU A 32 -1.97 -1.14 3.83
N ILE A 33 -1.57 -1.68 2.66
CA ILE A 33 -1.94 -1.11 1.35
C ILE A 33 -3.45 -1.23 1.10
N HIS A 34 -4.05 -2.39 1.37
CA HIS A 34 -5.50 -2.56 1.21
C HIS A 34 -6.31 -1.68 2.17
N LEU A 35 -5.80 -1.46 3.39
CA LEU A 35 -6.40 -0.54 4.34
C LEU A 35 -6.28 0.92 3.85
N ALA A 36 -5.11 1.34 3.38
CA ALA A 36 -4.90 2.66 2.78
C ALA A 36 -5.85 2.90 1.61
N ARG A 37 -5.97 1.92 0.70
CA ARG A 37 -6.92 1.98 -0.41
C ARG A 37 -8.35 2.14 0.07
N THR A 38 -8.75 1.39 1.11
CA THR A 38 -10.09 1.52 1.68
C THR A 38 -10.32 2.91 2.27
N TYR A 39 -9.30 3.51 2.91
CA TYR A 39 -9.39 4.88 3.39
C TYR A 39 -9.52 5.91 2.26
N ILE A 40 -8.81 5.74 1.14
CA ILE A 40 -8.96 6.58 -0.06
C ILE A 40 -10.41 6.53 -0.58
N GLU A 41 -11.02 5.34 -0.65
CA GLU A 41 -12.42 5.18 -1.10
C GLU A 41 -13.45 5.80 -0.13
N THR A 42 -13.09 5.94 1.15
CA THR A 42 -13.91 6.59 2.18
C THR A 42 -13.60 8.08 2.37
N ASP A 43 -12.82 8.68 1.46
CA ASP A 43 -12.38 10.08 1.49
C ASP A 43 -11.51 10.47 2.71
N ASN A 44 -10.95 9.48 3.41
CA ASN A 44 -10.05 9.68 4.54
C ASN A 44 -8.59 9.76 4.06
N ILE A 45 -8.29 10.75 3.22
CA ILE A 45 -7.02 10.88 2.49
C ILE A 45 -5.83 11.06 3.44
N ASP A 46 -5.97 11.84 4.52
CA ASP A 46 -4.88 12.10 5.47
C ASP A 46 -4.40 10.82 6.17
N ILE A 47 -5.35 9.96 6.55
CA ILE A 47 -5.04 8.67 7.19
C ILE A 47 -4.36 7.74 6.18
N ALA A 48 -4.88 7.68 4.95
CA ALA A 48 -4.29 6.88 3.88
C ALA A 48 -2.86 7.32 3.57
N GLU A 49 -2.61 8.64 3.51
CA GLU A 49 -1.28 9.19 3.27
C GLU A 49 -0.31 8.81 4.39
N GLY A 50 -0.69 9.03 5.65
CA GLY A 50 0.15 8.68 6.79
C GLY A 50 0.50 7.19 6.82
N LEU A 51 -0.47 6.33 6.50
CA LEU A 51 -0.26 4.89 6.41
C LEU A 51 0.73 4.54 5.30
N LEU A 52 0.54 5.06 4.08
CA LEU A 52 1.42 4.80 2.93
C LEU A 52 2.82 5.38 3.14
N GLU A 53 2.95 6.54 3.78
CA GLU A 53 4.26 7.08 4.15
C GLU A 53 5.00 6.17 5.15
N SER A 54 4.30 5.62 6.15
CA SER A 54 4.91 4.68 7.09
C SER A 54 5.37 3.39 6.41
N VAL A 55 4.59 2.89 5.46
CA VAL A 55 4.89 1.66 4.70
C VAL A 55 6.12 1.87 3.79
N THR A 56 6.12 2.96 3.03
CA THR A 56 7.19 3.28 2.06
C THR A 56 8.53 3.62 2.73
N LYS A 57 8.51 4.17 3.95
CA LYS A 57 9.72 4.41 4.76
C LYS A 57 10.18 3.17 5.55
N GLY A 58 9.36 2.12 5.60
CA GLY A 58 9.57 0.94 6.45
C GLY A 58 9.71 -0.34 5.63
N SER A 59 8.85 -1.30 5.92
CA SER A 59 8.89 -2.66 5.36
C SER A 59 8.42 -2.77 3.91
N GLY A 60 7.66 -1.80 3.40
CA GLY A 60 7.13 -1.80 2.03
C GLY A 60 7.87 -0.82 1.13
N TRP A 61 9.14 -0.55 1.40
CA TRP A 61 9.96 0.36 0.59
C TRP A 61 10.12 -0.13 -0.86
N ASP A 62 10.08 -1.44 -1.08
CA ASP A 62 10.16 -2.13 -2.37
C ASP A 62 8.78 -2.45 -2.99
N CYS A 63 7.69 -1.98 -2.38
CA CYS A 63 6.35 -2.25 -2.86
C CYS A 63 5.85 -1.15 -3.82
N ALA A 64 5.82 -1.45 -5.11
CA ALA A 64 5.36 -0.51 -6.13
C ALA A 64 3.93 -0.01 -5.90
N GLU A 65 3.03 -0.88 -5.45
CA GLU A 65 1.62 -0.52 -5.20
C GLU A 65 1.49 0.57 -4.11
N ALA A 66 2.33 0.54 -3.07
CA ALA A 66 2.34 1.57 -2.03
C ALA A 66 2.75 2.95 -2.60
N TRP A 67 3.82 2.98 -3.39
CA TRP A 67 4.30 4.21 -4.05
C TRP A 67 3.31 4.76 -5.07
N LEU A 68 2.60 3.88 -5.79
CA LEU A 68 1.55 4.25 -6.72
C LEU A 68 0.40 4.98 -6.02
N TYR A 69 -0.13 4.43 -4.93
CA TYR A 69 -1.21 5.11 -4.20
C TYR A 69 -0.73 6.41 -3.53
N LEU A 70 0.50 6.45 -3.00
CA LEU A 70 1.06 7.68 -2.43
C LEU A 70 1.20 8.78 -3.50
N GLY A 71 1.62 8.40 -4.71
CA GLY A 71 1.68 9.29 -5.88
C GLY A 71 0.31 9.83 -6.28
N LYS A 72 -0.73 8.98 -6.30
CA LYS A 72 -2.12 9.40 -6.55
C LYS A 72 -2.63 10.39 -5.51
N ILE A 73 -2.36 10.15 -4.22
CA ILE A 73 -2.72 11.08 -3.15
C ILE A 73 -1.97 12.42 -3.31
N CYS A 74 -0.68 12.39 -3.62
CA CYS A 74 0.10 13.60 -3.89
C CYS A 74 -0.42 14.38 -5.11
N GLN A 75 -0.92 13.69 -6.14
CA GLN A 75 -1.52 14.32 -7.31
C GLN A 75 -2.82 15.04 -6.93
N ASN A 76 -3.69 14.39 -6.15
CA ASN A 76 -4.97 14.95 -5.70
C ASN A 76 -4.78 16.16 -4.76
N THR A 77 -3.67 16.21 -4.03
CA THR A 77 -3.31 17.30 -3.10
C THR A 77 -2.48 18.41 -3.77
N ASN A 78 -2.38 18.43 -5.10
CA ASN A 78 -1.59 19.39 -5.89
C ASN A 78 -0.07 19.38 -5.63
N ARG A 79 0.47 18.33 -5.00
CA ARG A 79 1.91 18.13 -4.78
C ARG A 79 2.57 17.45 -5.99
N VAL A 80 2.53 18.12 -7.14
CA VAL A 80 2.90 17.54 -8.45
C VAL A 80 4.33 17.00 -8.50
N LYS A 81 5.31 17.71 -7.92
CA LYS A 81 6.71 17.25 -7.89
C LYS A 81 6.84 15.91 -7.17
N ARG A 82 6.28 15.82 -5.96
CA ARG A 82 6.30 14.61 -5.14
C ARG A 82 5.53 13.47 -5.79
N ALA A 83 4.38 13.77 -6.41
CA ALA A 83 3.62 12.79 -7.17
C ALA A 83 4.45 12.18 -8.30
N LYS A 84 5.16 13.01 -9.06
CA LYS A 84 6.09 12.55 -10.11
C LYS A 84 7.14 11.61 -9.53
N ASP A 85 7.84 12.00 -8.47
CA ASP A 85 8.92 11.20 -7.88
C ASP A 85 8.41 9.84 -7.37
N CYS A 86 7.25 9.81 -6.69
CA CYS A 86 6.63 8.57 -6.22
C CYS A 86 6.20 7.65 -7.38
N LEU A 87 5.63 8.21 -8.45
CA LEU A 87 5.17 7.42 -9.59
C LEU A 87 6.33 6.87 -10.43
N TRP A 88 7.42 7.63 -10.59
CA TRP A 88 8.63 7.14 -11.24
C TRP A 88 9.25 5.98 -10.46
N TYR A 89 9.37 6.13 -9.13
CA TYR A 89 9.90 5.06 -8.31
C TYR A 89 9.02 3.80 -8.34
N ALA A 90 7.70 3.95 -8.35
CA ALA A 90 6.78 2.82 -8.52
C ALA A 90 6.99 2.10 -9.86
N LEU A 91 7.26 2.85 -10.94
CA LEU A 91 7.55 2.28 -12.26
C LEU A 91 8.87 1.50 -12.25
N ASP A 92 9.93 2.08 -11.70
CA ASP A 92 11.25 1.42 -11.61
C ASP A 92 11.17 0.10 -10.82
N LEU A 93 10.34 0.06 -9.76
CA LEU A 93 10.10 -1.16 -8.98
C LEU A 93 9.34 -2.22 -9.78
N GLU A 94 8.30 -1.86 -10.54
CA GLU A 94 7.58 -2.82 -11.40
C GLU A 94 8.46 -3.36 -12.53
N GLU A 95 9.28 -2.50 -13.15
CA GLU A 95 10.21 -2.91 -14.21
C GLU A 95 11.27 -3.89 -13.72
N SER A 96 11.71 -3.74 -12.47
CA SER A 96 12.67 -4.64 -11.82
C SER A 96 12.02 -5.80 -11.06
N SER A 97 10.69 -5.88 -11.03
CA SER A 97 9.96 -6.88 -10.26
C SER A 97 10.05 -8.26 -10.92
N PRO A 98 10.54 -9.29 -10.22
CA PRO A 98 10.55 -10.64 -10.75
C PRO A 98 9.14 -11.24 -10.78
N VAL A 99 8.88 -12.14 -11.74
CA VAL A 99 7.61 -12.89 -11.83
C VAL A 99 7.28 -13.68 -10.55
N ARG A 100 8.31 -14.03 -9.78
CA ARG A 100 8.22 -14.67 -8.47
C ARG A 100 9.16 -13.96 -7.50
N PRO A 101 8.73 -13.67 -6.26
CA PRO A 101 9.61 -13.08 -5.25
C PRO A 101 10.88 -13.90 -5.06
N PHE A 102 12.02 -13.23 -4.99
CA PHE A 102 13.31 -13.88 -4.74
C PHE A 102 13.37 -14.55 -3.35
N SER A 103 12.50 -14.16 -2.42
CA SER A 103 12.37 -14.76 -1.09
C SER A 103 11.96 -16.24 -1.10
N ILE A 104 11.45 -16.76 -2.22
CA ILE A 104 11.09 -18.18 -2.38
C ILE A 104 12.34 -19.04 -2.60
N LEU A 105 13.44 -18.44 -3.07
CA LEU A 105 14.69 -19.17 -3.27
C LEU A 105 15.35 -19.43 -1.91
N PRO A 106 15.78 -20.67 -1.62
CA PRO A 106 16.53 -20.95 -0.40
C PRO A 106 17.83 -20.17 -0.43
N ALA A 107 18.11 -19.41 0.64
CA ALA A 107 19.39 -18.76 0.79
C ALA A 107 20.47 -19.84 0.95
N CYS A 108 21.28 -20.04 -0.10
CA CYS A 108 22.48 -20.85 0.02
C CYS A 108 23.51 -20.06 0.84
N LEU A 109 23.87 -20.58 2.02
CA LEU A 109 25.00 -20.13 2.83
C LEU A 109 26.32 -20.56 2.20
#